data_AF-A0A7T4TYX6-F1
#
_entry.id   AF-A0A7T4TYX6-F1
#
_cell.length_a   1.000
_cell.length_b   1.000
_cell.length_c   1.000
_cell.angle_alpha   90.00
_cell.angle_beta   90.00
_cell.angle_gamma   90.00
#
_symmetry.space_group_name_H-M   'P 1'
#
loop_
_entity.id
_entity.type
_entity.pdbx_description
1 polymer ?
#
loop_
_entity_poly.entity_id
_entity_poly.type
_entity_poly.pdbx_seq_one_letter_code
_entity_poly.pdbx_strand_id
1 'polypeptide(L)'
;MNRTLNAWQYTVLGVAAVLMVAVGAFGGWGTYSNVQAQFHRGATAAGVVAAGEGLALVLALTMLCLTMLGQSSPAVVRIGLWIAPVGACATGVTIAETTGEAIVYGLTPMAMSGAAEGLGLIARRVTIYRTGVDAEAQRRNAAAVQQIAYQRAVAQHHPDEEVREAALRESWALAKKVGRGDAQLGADLVEVQRARIRNGADDALGGMYGRPASPKADGPDRSAQAVLRRKFAEMDPVDAVRIARDAHPDMPPAELASLLVLHGVPVDPVQVALVLGEQPDEYEVHRPDAADALQVSALQPLTVEAAVVQAASVLGPDAKAREIAEHVARHRRLVVTENYVRTALSRAAKKPQGEAPAKPMEGGYA
;
A
#
# COMPACT_ATOMS: atom_id res chain seq x y z
N MET A 1 10.61 -17.94 15.50
CA MET A 1 11.73 -18.03 16.47
C MET A 1 12.46 -16.70 16.46
N ASN A 2 12.41 -15.94 17.55
CA ASN A 2 13.13 -14.67 17.63
C ASN A 2 14.60 -14.91 17.99
N ARG A 3 15.52 -14.69 17.04
CA ARG A 3 16.97 -14.78 17.33
C ARG A 3 17.47 -13.45 17.89
N THR A 4 18.37 -13.51 18.87
CA THR A 4 18.99 -12.33 19.49
C THR A 4 20.38 -12.07 18.90
N LEU A 5 20.76 -10.81 18.82
CA LEU A 5 22.13 -10.42 18.48
C LEU A 5 23.02 -10.62 19.71
N ASN A 6 24.29 -10.97 19.49
CA ASN A 6 25.25 -11.05 20.59
C ASN A 6 25.78 -9.65 20.95
N ALA A 7 26.39 -9.52 22.14
CA ALA A 7 26.90 -8.24 22.64
C ALA A 7 27.89 -7.59 21.67
N TRP A 8 28.75 -8.40 21.04
CA TRP A 8 29.73 -7.91 20.06
C TRP A 8 29.09 -7.30 18.81
N GLN A 9 28.05 -7.93 18.27
CA GLN A 9 27.28 -7.43 17.13
C GLN A 9 26.63 -6.08 17.48
N TYR A 10 26.05 -5.95 18.68
CA TYR A 10 25.53 -4.67 19.15
C TYR A 10 26.61 -3.59 19.23
N THR A 11 27.78 -3.91 19.78
CA THR A 11 28.90 -2.97 19.86
C THR A 11 29.36 -2.52 18.49
N VAL A 12 29.57 -3.45 17.55
CA VAL A 12 30.00 -3.13 16.17
C VAL A 12 28.97 -2.25 15.47
N LEU A 13 27.68 -2.58 15.58
CA LEU A 13 26.60 -1.77 15.00
C LEU A 13 26.53 -0.38 15.64
N GLY A 14 26.70 -0.29 16.96
CA GLY A 14 26.72 0.98 17.68
C GLY A 14 27.87 1.88 17.27
N VAL A 15 29.09 1.33 17.19
CA VAL A 15 30.28 2.07 16.73
C VAL A 15 30.11 2.53 15.28
N ALA A 16 29.61 1.66 14.39
CA ALA A 16 29.35 2.01 13.00
C ALA A 16 28.32 3.14 12.88
N ALA A 17 27.25 3.10 13.68
CA ALA A 17 26.23 4.15 13.70
C ALA A 17 26.81 5.50 14.16
N VAL A 18 27.62 5.51 15.22
CA VAL A 18 28.28 6.74 15.71
C VAL A 18 29.20 7.33 14.64
N LEU A 19 30.03 6.51 13.99
CA LEU A 19 30.92 6.96 12.91
C LEU A 19 30.13 7.53 11.73
N MET A 20 29.04 6.89 11.32
CA MET A 20 28.19 7.39 10.24
C MET A 20 27.55 8.74 10.58
N VAL A 21 27.05 8.91 11.81
CA VAL A 21 26.48 10.19 12.27
C VAL A 21 27.57 11.28 12.26
N ALA A 22 28.77 10.97 12.73
CA ALA A 22 29.88 11.92 12.72
C ALA A 22 30.24 12.34 11.29
N VAL A 23 30.42 11.38 10.37
CA VAL A 23 30.75 11.65 8.96
C VAL A 23 29.63 12.46 8.28
N GLY A 24 28.36 12.12 8.53
CA GLY A 24 27.21 12.87 8.01
C GLY A 24 27.18 14.31 8.53
N ALA A 25 27.44 14.52 9.82
CA ALA A 25 27.50 15.86 10.42
C ALA A 25 28.64 16.71 9.85
N PHE A 26 29.83 16.12 9.66
CA PHE A 26 30.95 16.78 8.99
C PHE A 26 30.64 17.09 7.52
N GLY A 27 29.95 16.19 6.81
CA GLY A 27 29.48 16.41 5.44
C GLY A 27 28.56 17.62 5.34
N GLY A 28 27.52 17.67 6.16
CA GLY A 28 26.57 18.79 6.17
C GLY A 28 27.19 20.11 6.60
N TRP A 29 28.12 20.07 7.55
CA TRP A 29 28.92 21.25 7.91
C TRP A 29 29.74 21.76 6.71
N GLY A 30 30.41 20.84 6.00
CA GLY A 30 31.20 21.17 4.81
C GLY A 30 30.35 21.77 3.68
N THR A 31 29.19 21.18 3.40
CA THR A 31 28.23 21.71 2.43
C THR A 31 27.75 23.10 2.83
N TYR A 32 27.41 23.31 4.10
CA TYR A 32 27.02 24.62 4.61
C TYR A 32 28.14 25.66 4.43
N SER A 33 29.37 25.34 4.83
CA SER A 33 30.50 26.27 4.74
C SER A 33 30.84 26.65 3.30
N ASN A 34 30.77 25.70 2.36
CA ASN A 34 31.07 25.96 0.95
C ASN A 34 30.01 26.86 0.31
N VAL A 35 28.72 26.59 0.55
CA VAL A 35 27.63 27.42 0.02
C VAL A 35 27.63 28.81 0.68
N GLN A 36 27.94 28.90 1.97
CA GLN A 36 28.06 30.18 2.67
C GLN A 36 29.22 31.03 2.15
N ALA A 37 30.37 30.41 1.86
CA ALA A 37 31.52 31.09 1.29
C ALA A 37 31.23 31.66 -0.10
N GLN A 38 30.40 30.99 -0.90
CA GLN A 38 30.11 31.38 -2.28
C GLN A 38 28.95 32.37 -2.43
N PHE A 39 27.89 32.25 -1.61
CA PHE A 39 26.71 33.10 -1.73
C PHE A 39 26.65 34.24 -0.70
N HIS A 40 27.58 34.27 0.27
CA HIS A 40 27.66 35.25 1.36
C HIS A 40 26.33 35.47 2.13
N ARG A 41 25.41 34.50 2.06
CA ARG A 41 24.07 34.55 2.68
C ARG A 41 23.81 33.24 3.42
N GLY A 42 23.90 33.29 4.76
CA GLY A 42 23.73 32.12 5.62
C GLY A 42 22.35 31.44 5.50
N ALA A 43 21.29 32.21 5.23
CA ALA A 43 19.94 31.68 5.05
C ALA A 43 19.80 30.84 3.77
N THR A 44 20.44 31.26 2.67
CA THR A 44 20.46 30.51 1.40
C THR A 44 21.29 29.23 1.54
N ALA A 45 22.41 29.30 2.27
CA ALA A 45 23.23 28.12 2.56
C ALA A 45 22.49 27.08 3.41
N ALA A 46 21.80 27.52 4.47
CA ALA A 46 20.97 26.63 5.29
C ALA A 46 19.83 25.99 4.47
N GLY A 47 19.18 26.76 3.59
CA GLY A 47 18.11 26.26 2.72
C GLY A 47 18.57 25.19 1.74
N VAL A 48 19.76 25.37 1.12
CA VAL A 48 20.35 24.39 0.19
C VAL A 48 20.72 23.09 0.91
N VAL A 49 21.34 23.19 2.10
CA VAL A 49 21.69 22.01 2.92
C VAL A 49 20.43 21.29 3.38
N ALA A 50 19.43 22.01 3.87
CA ALA A 50 18.15 21.42 4.29
C ALA A 50 17.41 20.73 3.13
N ALA A 51 17.41 21.33 1.94
CA ALA A 51 16.76 20.76 0.76
C ALA A 51 17.51 19.53 0.20
N GLY A 52 18.85 19.56 0.18
CA GLY A 52 19.67 18.47 -0.34
C GLY A 52 19.86 17.35 0.67
N GLU A 53 20.58 17.64 1.75
CA GLU A 53 20.94 16.65 2.76
C GLU A 53 19.77 16.29 3.68
N GLY A 54 18.91 17.25 4.01
CA GLY A 54 17.71 16.98 4.81
C GLY A 54 16.74 16.03 4.12
N LEU A 55 16.51 16.20 2.82
CA LEU A 55 15.68 15.26 2.04
C LEU A 55 16.31 13.87 1.97
N ALA A 56 17.62 13.77 1.70
CA ALA A 56 18.32 12.50 1.65
C ALA A 56 18.28 11.77 3.00
N LEU A 57 18.47 12.50 4.10
CA LEU A 57 18.35 11.98 5.47
C LEU A 57 16.94 11.47 5.76
N VAL A 58 15.91 12.24 5.42
CA VAL A 58 14.51 11.84 5.61
C VAL A 58 14.19 10.57 4.83
N LEU A 59 14.63 10.48 3.57
CA LEU A 59 14.43 9.28 2.74
C LEU A 59 15.18 8.06 3.30
N ALA A 60 16.41 8.23 3.75
CA ALA A 60 17.21 7.18 4.37
C ALA A 60 16.59 6.68 5.69
N LEU A 61 16.14 7.59 6.56
CA LEU A 61 15.46 7.26 7.81
C LEU A 61 14.12 6.57 7.54
N THR A 62 13.36 7.03 6.54
CA THR A 62 12.12 6.38 6.12
C THR A 62 12.38 4.95 5.66
N MET A 63 13.40 4.75 4.80
CA MET A 63 13.81 3.42 4.34
C MET A 63 14.20 2.51 5.51
N LEU A 64 14.99 3.03 6.46
CA LEU A 64 15.42 2.30 7.65
C LEU A 64 14.22 1.91 8.53
N CYS A 65 13.36 2.87 8.88
CA CYS A 65 12.19 2.63 9.73
C CYS A 65 11.27 1.56 9.11
N LEU A 66 10.95 1.67 7.81
CA LEU A 66 10.14 0.68 7.12
C LEU A 66 10.79 -0.71 7.16
N THR A 67 12.11 -0.77 6.96
CA THR A 67 12.86 -2.03 7.04
C THR A 67 12.83 -2.64 8.45
N MET A 68 12.93 -1.81 9.49
CA MET A 68 12.84 -2.26 10.89
C MET A 68 11.42 -2.71 11.27
N LEU A 69 10.40 -2.11 10.68
CA LEU A 69 9.00 -2.53 10.82
C LEU A 69 8.66 -3.80 10.02
N GLY A 70 9.63 -4.39 9.32
CA GLY A 70 9.38 -5.55 8.46
C GLY A 70 8.51 -5.20 7.26
N GLN A 71 8.54 -3.96 6.80
CA GLN A 71 7.82 -3.50 5.62
C GLN A 71 8.77 -3.35 4.44
N SER A 72 8.26 -3.59 3.24
CA SER A 72 9.04 -3.37 2.02
C SER A 72 9.22 -1.88 1.76
N SER A 73 10.45 -1.42 1.50
CA SER A 73 10.67 -0.03 1.10
C SER A 73 9.96 0.28 -0.24
N PRO A 74 9.14 1.34 -0.32
CA PRO A 74 8.53 1.78 -1.56
C PRO A 74 9.59 2.15 -2.59
N ALA A 75 9.31 1.87 -3.87
CA ALA A 75 10.22 2.22 -4.96
C ALA A 75 10.51 3.73 -5.02
N VAL A 76 9.50 4.57 -4.70
CA VAL A 76 9.63 6.03 -4.66
C VAL A 76 10.73 6.48 -3.68
N VAL A 77 10.82 5.86 -2.51
CA VAL A 77 11.84 6.21 -1.50
C VAL A 77 13.24 5.88 -2.02
N ARG A 78 13.41 4.70 -2.65
CA ARG A 78 14.70 4.31 -3.25
C ARG A 78 15.08 5.20 -4.42
N ILE A 79 14.14 5.50 -5.31
CA ILE A 79 14.38 6.39 -6.45
C ILE A 79 14.77 7.78 -5.93
N GLY A 80 14.05 8.31 -4.94
CA GLY A 80 14.38 9.60 -4.32
C GLY A 80 15.80 9.63 -3.73
N LEU A 81 16.22 8.53 -3.07
CA LEU A 81 17.56 8.40 -2.49
C LEU A 81 18.67 8.45 -3.54
N TRP A 82 18.39 8.14 -4.81
CA TRP A 82 19.35 8.24 -5.91
C TRP A 82 19.23 9.54 -6.70
N ILE A 83 18.02 10.08 -6.89
CA ILE A 83 17.82 11.32 -7.64
C ILE A 83 18.45 12.52 -6.92
N ALA A 84 18.30 12.63 -5.60
CA ALA A 84 18.83 13.76 -4.84
C ALA A 84 20.37 13.90 -4.99
N PRO A 85 21.17 12.82 -4.82
CA PRO A 85 22.60 12.87 -5.06
C PRO A 85 22.96 13.17 -6.51
N VAL A 86 22.24 12.62 -7.49
CA VAL A 86 22.51 12.90 -8.90
C VAL A 86 22.37 14.41 -9.18
N GLY A 87 21.34 15.05 -8.62
CA GLY A 87 21.19 16.50 -8.66
C GLY A 87 22.37 17.22 -8.02
N ALA A 88 22.77 16.80 -6.81
CA ALA A 88 23.93 17.37 -6.11
C ALA A 88 25.25 17.17 -6.89
N CYS A 89 25.44 16.04 -7.56
CA CYS A 89 26.61 15.77 -8.40
C CYS A 89 26.65 16.72 -9.61
N ALA A 90 25.50 16.92 -10.26
CA ALA A 90 25.40 17.86 -11.38
C ALA A 90 25.76 19.28 -10.93
N THR A 91 25.21 19.73 -9.80
CA THR A 91 25.56 21.03 -9.20
C THR A 91 27.05 21.11 -8.83
N GLY A 92 27.59 20.09 -8.18
CA GLY A 92 29.00 20.03 -7.79
C GLY A 92 29.96 20.09 -8.99
N VAL A 93 29.65 19.38 -10.06
CA VAL A 93 30.44 19.41 -11.31
C VAL A 93 30.37 20.78 -11.98
N THR A 94 29.22 21.47 -11.96
CA THR A 94 29.09 22.79 -12.58
C THR A 94 29.83 23.91 -11.84
N ILE A 95 30.09 23.72 -10.54
CA ILE A 95 30.72 24.74 -9.68
C ILE A 95 32.23 24.49 -9.55
N ALA A 96 32.71 23.27 -9.82
CA ALA A 96 34.11 22.91 -9.71
C ALA A 96 35.00 23.73 -10.67
N GLU A 97 36.11 24.25 -10.15
CA GLU A 97 37.06 25.06 -10.93
C GLU A 97 38.12 24.18 -11.61
N THR A 98 38.37 23.00 -11.06
CA THR A 98 39.34 22.02 -11.57
C THR A 98 38.71 20.66 -11.82
N THR A 99 39.34 19.85 -12.69
CA THR A 99 38.92 18.46 -12.92
C THR A 99 39.01 17.62 -11.64
N GLY A 100 39.98 17.90 -10.76
CA GLY A 100 40.10 17.22 -9.48
C GLY A 100 38.92 17.52 -8.55
N GLU A 101 38.53 18.78 -8.44
CA GLU A 101 37.34 19.20 -7.68
C GLU A 101 36.06 18.63 -8.27
N ALA A 102 35.91 18.62 -9.59
CA ALA A 102 34.72 18.07 -10.25
C ALA A 102 34.54 16.58 -9.94
N ILE A 103 35.64 15.80 -9.92
CA ILE A 103 35.61 14.40 -9.52
C ILE A 103 35.20 14.24 -8.06
N VAL A 104 35.80 15.03 -7.15
CA VAL A 104 35.50 14.95 -5.71
C VAL A 104 34.05 15.35 -5.41
N TYR A 105 33.60 16.49 -5.96
CA TYR A 105 32.24 17.00 -5.78
C TYR A 105 31.19 16.13 -6.47
N GLY A 106 31.54 15.46 -7.58
CA GLY A 106 30.67 14.48 -8.24
C GLY A 106 30.60 13.12 -7.55
N LEU A 107 31.67 12.66 -6.89
CA LEU A 107 31.68 11.35 -6.23
C LEU A 107 31.06 11.39 -4.83
N THR A 108 31.23 12.50 -4.10
CA THR A 108 30.87 12.61 -2.69
C THR A 108 29.37 12.36 -2.42
N PRO A 109 28.42 12.95 -3.17
CA PRO A 109 27.01 12.67 -2.96
C PRO A 109 26.63 11.22 -3.29
N MET A 110 27.26 10.61 -4.30
CA MET A 110 27.02 9.21 -4.66
C MET A 110 27.49 8.26 -3.57
N ALA A 111 28.60 8.57 -2.91
CA ALA A 111 29.10 7.78 -1.78
C ALA A 111 28.10 7.77 -0.61
N MET A 112 27.41 8.89 -0.35
CA MET A 112 26.37 8.97 0.69
C MET A 112 25.18 8.05 0.40
N SER A 113 24.68 8.00 -0.84
CA SER A 113 23.59 7.08 -1.20
C SER A 113 24.01 5.62 -1.22
N GLY A 114 25.25 5.34 -1.63
CA GLY A 114 25.84 4.02 -1.46
C GLY A 114 25.89 3.60 0.02
N ALA A 115 26.26 4.52 0.92
CA ALA A 115 26.26 4.27 2.36
C ALA A 115 24.84 4.05 2.91
N ALA A 116 23.86 4.83 2.47
CA ALA A 116 22.46 4.69 2.88
C ALA A 116 21.84 3.35 2.42
N GLU A 117 22.09 2.92 1.17
CA GLU A 117 21.70 1.58 0.69
C GLU A 117 22.41 0.46 1.46
N GLY A 118 23.70 0.65 1.78
CA GLY A 118 24.46 -0.28 2.62
C GLY A 118 23.85 -0.43 4.02
N LEU A 119 23.45 0.69 4.64
CA LEU A 119 22.76 0.70 5.93
C LEU A 119 21.38 0.04 5.84
N GLY A 120 20.62 0.31 4.78
CA GLY A 120 19.37 -0.38 4.48
C GLY A 120 19.53 -1.89 4.35
N LEU A 121 20.61 -2.35 3.71
CA LEU A 121 20.96 -3.76 3.60
C LEU A 121 21.29 -4.38 4.97
N ILE A 122 22.10 -3.70 5.79
CA ILE A 122 22.43 -4.16 7.15
C ILE A 122 21.16 -4.27 7.99
N ALA A 123 20.32 -3.23 8.00
CA ALA A 123 19.06 -3.22 8.72
C ALA A 123 18.16 -4.38 8.27
N ARG A 124 18.02 -4.60 6.96
CA ARG A 124 17.26 -5.73 6.41
C ARG A 124 17.82 -7.07 6.88
N ARG A 125 19.14 -7.25 6.87
CA ARG A 125 19.78 -8.50 7.33
C ARG A 125 19.57 -8.74 8.82
N VAL A 126 19.66 -7.69 9.64
CA VAL A 126 19.38 -7.77 11.07
C VAL A 126 17.91 -8.13 11.30
N THR A 127 16.97 -7.48 10.61
CA THR A 127 15.54 -7.80 10.71
C THR A 127 15.29 -9.26 10.33
N ILE A 128 15.77 -9.72 9.16
CA ILE A 128 15.63 -11.11 8.71
C ILE A 128 16.24 -12.08 9.73
N TYR A 129 17.41 -11.77 10.28
CA TYR A 129 18.04 -12.62 11.28
C TYR A 129 17.18 -12.73 12.54
N ARG A 130 16.60 -11.63 13.01
CA ARG A 130 15.77 -11.62 14.22
C ARG A 130 14.41 -12.26 14.02
N THR A 131 13.72 -11.93 12.93
CA THR A 131 12.32 -12.34 12.71
C THR A 131 12.20 -13.63 11.91
N GLY A 132 13.24 -14.01 11.15
CA GLY A 132 13.20 -15.09 10.16
C GLY A 132 12.51 -14.69 8.85
N VAL A 133 11.99 -13.47 8.77
CA VAL A 133 11.10 -13.03 7.68
C VAL A 133 11.78 -11.95 6.84
N ASP A 134 11.83 -12.19 5.52
CA ASP A 134 12.24 -11.19 4.53
C ASP A 134 11.01 -10.60 3.83
N ALA A 135 10.55 -9.45 4.32
CA ALA A 135 9.36 -8.75 3.81
C ALA A 135 9.42 -8.45 2.31
N GLU A 136 10.61 -8.20 1.77
CA GLU A 136 10.77 -7.91 0.34
C GLU A 136 10.79 -9.18 -0.51
N ALA A 137 11.26 -10.30 0.03
CA ALA A 137 11.05 -11.61 -0.58
C ALA A 137 9.56 -11.99 -0.56
N GLN A 138 8.89 -11.81 0.57
CA GLN A 138 7.45 -12.08 0.71
C GLN A 138 6.61 -11.24 -0.27
N ARG A 139 6.86 -9.93 -0.37
CA ARG A 139 6.15 -9.06 -1.35
C ARG A 139 6.32 -9.58 -2.78
N ARG A 140 7.54 -9.93 -3.19
CA ARG A 140 7.82 -10.43 -4.54
C ARG A 140 7.17 -11.78 -4.80
N ASN A 141 7.19 -12.67 -3.80
CA ASN A 141 6.52 -13.96 -3.89
C ASN A 141 5.01 -13.79 -3.99
N ALA A 142 4.40 -12.94 -3.16
CA ALA A 142 2.96 -12.64 -3.21
C ALA A 142 2.54 -12.08 -4.57
N ALA A 143 3.29 -11.11 -5.11
CA ALA A 143 3.03 -10.56 -6.44
C ALA A 143 3.15 -11.62 -7.54
N ALA A 144 4.16 -12.50 -7.48
CA ALA A 144 4.31 -13.59 -8.43
C ALA A 144 3.15 -14.60 -8.34
N VAL A 145 2.71 -14.96 -7.13
CA VAL A 145 1.57 -15.86 -6.92
C VAL A 145 0.27 -15.26 -7.45
N GLN A 146 0.02 -13.97 -7.20
CA GLN A 146 -1.14 -13.27 -7.75
C GLN A 146 -1.12 -13.28 -9.28
N GLN A 147 0.04 -13.00 -9.90
CA GLN A 147 0.18 -13.06 -11.35
C GLN A 147 0.00 -14.47 -11.90
N ILE A 148 0.50 -15.51 -11.22
CA ILE A 148 0.27 -16.90 -11.62
C ILE A 148 -1.22 -17.25 -11.61
N ALA A 149 -1.95 -16.84 -10.57
CA ALA A 149 -3.39 -17.05 -10.48
C ALA A 149 -4.13 -16.38 -11.65
N TYR A 150 -3.78 -15.11 -11.94
CA TYR A 150 -4.31 -14.40 -13.08
C TYR A 150 -4.00 -15.11 -14.41
N GLN A 151 -2.74 -15.44 -14.66
CA GLN A 151 -2.32 -16.10 -15.91
C GLN A 151 -2.93 -17.50 -16.07
N ARG A 152 -3.15 -18.23 -14.96
CA ARG A 152 -3.89 -19.50 -15.00
C ARG A 152 -5.36 -19.33 -15.35
N ALA A 153 -6.01 -18.31 -14.81
CA ALA A 153 -7.39 -17.99 -15.16
C ALA A 153 -7.51 -17.61 -16.66
N VAL A 154 -6.59 -16.79 -17.16
CA VAL A 154 -6.51 -16.44 -18.59
C VAL A 154 -6.27 -17.70 -19.44
N ALA A 155 -5.33 -18.56 -19.06
CA ALA A 155 -5.04 -19.80 -19.78
C ALA A 155 -6.26 -20.75 -19.86
N GLN A 156 -7.17 -20.71 -18.89
CA GLN A 156 -8.36 -21.57 -18.86
C GLN A 156 -9.58 -20.97 -19.57
N HIS A 157 -9.74 -19.64 -19.53
CA HIS A 157 -11.00 -18.99 -19.90
C HIS A 157 -10.90 -18.01 -21.08
N HIS A 158 -9.70 -17.69 -21.56
CA HIS A 158 -9.56 -16.74 -22.67
C HIS A 158 -10.02 -17.37 -24.00
N PRO A 159 -10.80 -16.66 -24.84
CA PRO A 159 -11.35 -17.22 -26.08
C PRO A 159 -10.28 -17.51 -27.14
N ASP A 160 -9.20 -16.74 -27.14
CA ASP A 160 -8.07 -16.90 -28.06
C ASP A 160 -7.07 -17.96 -27.56
N GLU A 161 -6.77 -18.95 -28.40
CA GLU A 161 -5.82 -20.03 -28.13
C GLU A 161 -4.38 -19.55 -27.97
N GLU A 162 -3.93 -18.59 -28.78
CA GLU A 162 -2.56 -18.08 -28.69
C GLU A 162 -2.32 -17.36 -27.36
N VAL A 163 -3.34 -16.61 -26.90
CA VAL A 163 -3.32 -15.93 -25.59
C VAL A 163 -3.34 -16.95 -24.45
N ARG A 164 -4.12 -18.03 -24.56
CA ARG A 164 -4.12 -19.10 -23.55
C ARG A 164 -2.75 -19.76 -23.42
N GLU A 165 -2.11 -20.09 -24.54
CA GLU A 165 -0.77 -20.68 -24.54
C GLU A 165 0.30 -19.71 -24.03
N ALA A 166 0.23 -18.44 -24.41
CA ALA A 166 1.13 -17.40 -23.92
C ALA A 166 1.00 -17.22 -22.40
N ALA A 167 -0.24 -17.14 -21.89
CA ALA A 167 -0.52 -17.05 -20.46
C ALA A 167 -0.02 -18.29 -19.71
N LEU A 168 -0.19 -19.49 -20.29
CA LEU A 168 0.36 -20.72 -19.71
C LEU A 168 1.89 -20.65 -19.61
N ARG A 169 2.59 -20.27 -20.69
CA ARG A 169 4.05 -20.09 -20.69
C ARG A 169 4.51 -19.06 -19.67
N GLU A 170 3.80 -17.94 -19.55
CA GLU A 170 4.11 -16.90 -18.58
C GLU A 170 3.90 -17.40 -17.14
N SER A 171 2.82 -18.15 -16.88
CA SER A 171 2.57 -18.75 -15.57
C SER A 171 3.70 -19.69 -15.13
N TRP A 172 4.27 -20.47 -16.05
CA TRP A 172 5.45 -21.30 -15.81
C TRP A 172 6.72 -20.47 -15.56
N ALA A 173 6.90 -19.39 -16.32
CA ALA A 173 8.02 -18.47 -16.12
C ALA A 173 7.97 -17.77 -14.76
N LEU A 174 6.78 -17.41 -14.29
CA LEU A 174 6.54 -16.86 -12.96
C LEU A 174 6.73 -17.91 -11.87
N ALA A 175 6.24 -19.14 -12.07
CA ALA A 175 6.41 -20.24 -11.11
C ALA A 175 7.88 -20.54 -10.81
N LYS A 176 8.77 -20.42 -11.81
CA LYS A 176 10.24 -20.53 -11.62
C LYS A 176 10.83 -19.47 -10.66
N LYS A 177 10.14 -18.36 -10.45
CA LYS A 177 10.59 -17.25 -9.59
C LYS A 177 10.02 -17.35 -8.17
N VAL A 178 8.93 -18.08 -7.96
CA VAL A 178 8.29 -18.23 -6.65
C VAL A 178 9.25 -18.90 -5.67
N GLY A 179 9.37 -18.32 -4.48
CA GLY A 179 10.22 -18.86 -3.41
C GLY A 179 11.69 -18.47 -3.51
N ARG A 180 12.10 -17.72 -4.54
CA ARG A 180 13.51 -17.32 -4.69
C ARG A 180 13.91 -16.34 -3.57
N GLY A 181 14.85 -16.78 -2.74
CA GLY A 181 15.34 -15.99 -1.60
C GLY A 181 14.47 -16.11 -0.34
N ASP A 182 13.49 -17.02 -0.34
CA ASP A 182 12.69 -17.34 0.84
C ASP A 182 13.27 -18.56 1.55
N ALA A 183 14.18 -18.31 2.48
CA ALA A 183 14.84 -19.37 3.24
C ALA A 183 13.85 -20.14 4.14
N GLN A 184 12.77 -19.47 4.57
CA GLN A 184 11.75 -20.09 5.41
C GLN A 184 10.91 -21.08 4.59
N LEU A 185 10.48 -20.69 3.39
CA LEU A 185 9.75 -21.58 2.49
C LEU A 185 10.52 -22.88 2.20
N GLY A 186 11.85 -22.81 2.02
CA GLY A 186 12.68 -24.00 1.84
C GLY A 186 12.64 -24.96 3.04
N ALA A 187 12.73 -24.42 4.26
CA ALA A 187 12.61 -25.20 5.48
C ALA A 187 11.20 -25.80 5.65
N ASP A 188 10.17 -25.00 5.40
CA ASP A 188 8.77 -25.42 5.50
C ASP A 188 8.44 -26.52 4.49
N LEU A 189 8.94 -26.41 3.24
CA LEU A 189 8.76 -27.45 2.22
C LEU A 189 9.39 -28.78 2.62
N VAL A 190 10.58 -28.75 3.23
CA VAL A 190 11.23 -29.96 3.74
C VAL A 190 10.42 -30.58 4.87
N GLU A 191 9.86 -29.79 5.78
CA GLU A 191 8.99 -30.30 6.84
C GLU A 191 7.69 -30.90 6.29
N VAL A 192 7.06 -30.26 5.30
CA VAL A 192 5.89 -30.81 4.60
C VAL A 192 6.23 -32.13 3.92
N GLN A 193 7.37 -32.21 3.22
CA GLN A 193 7.82 -33.45 2.60
C GLN A 193 8.10 -34.54 3.63
N ARG A 194 8.77 -34.20 4.74
CA ARG A 194 9.03 -35.13 5.86
C ARG A 194 7.73 -35.64 6.48
N ALA A 195 6.72 -34.79 6.63
CA ALA A 195 5.40 -35.19 7.10
C ALA A 195 4.72 -36.14 6.10
N ARG A 196 4.74 -35.81 4.80
CA ARG A 196 4.18 -36.69 3.75
C ARG A 196 4.86 -38.05 3.69
N ILE A 197 6.20 -38.09 3.81
CA ILE A 197 6.97 -39.34 3.83
C ILE A 197 6.61 -40.17 5.06
N ARG A 198 6.52 -39.56 6.24
CA ARG A 198 6.11 -40.25 7.47
C ARG A 198 4.69 -40.81 7.36
N ASN A 199 3.74 -40.02 6.84
CA ASN A 199 2.37 -40.47 6.66
C ASN A 199 2.29 -41.63 5.65
N GLY A 200 3.01 -41.54 4.52
CA GLY A 200 3.08 -42.62 3.55
C GLY A 200 3.71 -43.89 4.11
N ALA A 201 4.71 -43.76 4.99
CA ALA A 201 5.31 -44.89 5.68
C ALA A 201 4.35 -45.53 6.71
N ASP A 202 3.63 -44.72 7.48
CA ASP A 202 2.60 -45.21 8.42
C ASP A 202 1.47 -45.95 7.69
N ASP A 203 1.01 -45.40 6.55
CA ASP A 203 -0.01 -46.04 5.70
C ASP A 203 0.48 -47.39 5.15
N ALA A 204 1.73 -47.45 4.69
CA ALA A 204 2.34 -48.68 4.18
C ALA A 204 2.48 -49.75 5.28
N LEU A 205 2.94 -49.36 6.47
CA LEU A 205 3.03 -50.24 7.63
C LEU A 205 1.63 -50.71 8.08
N GLY A 206 0.65 -49.82 8.08
CA GLY A 206 -0.75 -50.15 8.36
C GLY A 206 -1.28 -51.23 7.42
N GLY A 207 -1.02 -51.08 6.12
CA GLY A 207 -1.36 -52.08 5.10
C GLY A 207 -0.68 -53.43 5.34
N MET A 208 0.59 -53.45 5.73
CA MET A 208 1.32 -54.70 6.04
C MET A 208 0.79 -55.42 7.28
N TYR A 209 0.39 -54.69 8.32
CA TYR A 209 -0.10 -55.26 9.57
C TYR A 209 -1.62 -55.48 9.61
N GLY A 210 -2.31 -55.36 8.46
CA GLY A 210 -3.76 -55.54 8.37
C GLY A 210 -4.56 -54.50 9.16
N ARG A 211 -3.93 -53.38 9.53
CA ARG A 211 -4.63 -52.24 10.14
C ARG A 211 -5.45 -51.59 9.02
N PRO A 212 -6.77 -51.34 9.24
CA PRO A 212 -7.56 -50.63 8.24
C PRO A 212 -6.89 -49.29 7.95
N ALA A 213 -6.73 -48.97 6.66
CA ALA A 213 -6.06 -47.76 6.22
C ALA A 213 -6.63 -46.55 6.97
N SER A 214 -5.76 -45.76 7.60
CA SER A 214 -6.15 -44.46 8.13
C SER A 214 -6.78 -43.69 6.96
N PRO A 215 -8.00 -43.14 7.11
CA PRO A 215 -8.61 -42.40 6.01
C PRO A 215 -7.67 -41.26 5.61
N LYS A 216 -7.24 -41.26 4.34
CA LYS A 216 -6.44 -40.17 3.76
C LYS A 216 -7.08 -38.83 4.13
N ALA A 217 -6.30 -37.97 4.77
CA ALA A 217 -6.69 -36.59 5.02
C ALA A 217 -6.61 -35.76 3.73
N ASP A 218 -7.44 -36.11 2.74
CA ASP A 218 -7.78 -35.23 1.61
C ASP A 218 -9.18 -34.62 1.81
N GLY A 219 -9.68 -34.59 3.05
CA GLY A 219 -10.98 -34.03 3.42
C GLY A 219 -10.87 -32.70 4.16
N PRO A 220 -11.92 -31.85 4.09
CA PRO A 220 -11.97 -30.56 4.79
C PRO A 220 -11.66 -30.74 6.26
N ASP A 221 -10.95 -29.77 6.86
CA ASP A 221 -10.53 -29.73 8.26
C ASP A 221 -11.54 -30.46 9.17
N ARG A 222 -11.15 -31.61 9.72
CA ARG A 222 -11.97 -32.38 10.68
C ARG A 222 -11.70 -31.97 12.13
N SER A 223 -11.19 -30.74 12.35
CA SER A 223 -11.04 -30.23 13.70
C SER A 223 -12.43 -30.10 14.34
N ALA A 224 -12.53 -30.30 15.66
CA ALA A 224 -13.80 -30.12 16.38
C ALA A 224 -14.41 -28.73 16.11
N GLN A 225 -13.53 -27.72 15.94
CA GLN A 225 -13.92 -26.36 15.60
C GLN A 225 -14.51 -26.23 14.19
N ALA A 226 -13.99 -26.97 13.20
CA ALA A 226 -14.53 -26.98 11.84
C ALA A 226 -15.88 -27.72 11.77
N VAL A 227 -16.06 -28.79 12.55
CA VAL A 227 -17.34 -29.48 12.69
C VAL A 227 -18.38 -28.56 13.34
N LEU A 228 -18.01 -27.85 14.42
CA LEU A 228 -18.85 -26.84 15.06
C LEU A 228 -19.22 -25.72 14.09
N ARG A 229 -18.23 -25.14 13.38
CA ARG A 229 -18.47 -24.08 12.40
C ARG A 229 -19.44 -24.52 11.31
N ARG A 230 -19.28 -25.72 10.73
CA ARG A 230 -20.22 -26.24 9.74
C ARG A 230 -21.62 -26.41 10.33
N LYS A 231 -21.72 -27.01 11.52
CA LYS A 231 -23.01 -27.28 12.17
C LYS A 231 -23.76 -26.00 12.53
N PHE A 232 -23.06 -24.98 13.00
CA PHE A 232 -23.63 -23.66 13.29
C PHE A 232 -24.00 -22.92 11.99
N ALA A 233 -23.19 -22.98 10.94
CA ALA A 233 -23.50 -22.35 9.66
C ALA A 233 -24.70 -22.96 8.92
N GLU A 234 -25.00 -24.23 9.14
CA GLU A 234 -26.19 -24.93 8.59
C GLU A 234 -27.44 -24.77 9.46
N MET A 235 -27.31 -24.20 10.66
CA MET A 235 -28.38 -24.01 11.63
C MET A 235 -29.15 -22.72 11.37
N ASP A 236 -30.44 -22.69 11.71
CA ASP A 236 -31.20 -21.44 11.70
C ASP A 236 -30.55 -20.42 12.65
N PRO A 237 -30.32 -19.17 12.22
CA PRO A 237 -29.67 -18.17 13.05
C PRO A 237 -30.34 -17.93 14.40
N VAL A 238 -31.67 -18.05 14.49
CA VAL A 238 -32.42 -17.89 15.75
C VAL A 238 -32.09 -19.03 16.73
N ASP A 239 -32.01 -20.25 16.23
CA ASP A 239 -31.66 -21.42 17.03
C ASP A 239 -30.19 -21.39 17.47
N ALA A 240 -29.30 -20.94 16.57
CA ALA A 240 -27.89 -20.71 16.89
C ALA A 240 -27.71 -19.68 18.00
N VAL A 241 -28.46 -18.58 17.96
CA VAL A 241 -28.47 -17.54 19.01
C VAL A 241 -28.96 -18.10 20.35
N ARG A 242 -30.06 -18.87 20.36
CA ARG A 242 -30.58 -19.49 21.59
C ARG A 242 -29.61 -20.48 22.21
N ILE A 243 -29.02 -21.36 21.40
CA ILE A 243 -28.02 -22.33 21.86
C ILE A 243 -26.77 -21.61 22.42
N ALA A 244 -26.32 -20.56 21.75
CA ALA A 244 -25.18 -19.77 22.23
C ALA A 244 -25.50 -19.04 23.53
N ARG A 245 -26.73 -18.51 23.69
CA ARG A 245 -27.21 -17.89 24.92
C ARG A 245 -27.31 -18.87 26.08
N ASP A 246 -27.81 -20.08 25.84
CA ASP A 246 -27.90 -21.13 26.85
C ASP A 246 -26.51 -21.55 27.36
N ALA A 247 -25.51 -21.57 26.47
CA ALA A 247 -24.12 -21.87 26.83
C ALA A 247 -23.42 -20.69 27.52
N HIS A 248 -23.83 -19.45 27.23
CA HIS A 248 -23.24 -18.21 27.73
C HIS A 248 -24.33 -17.23 28.22
N PRO A 249 -24.98 -17.53 29.36
CA PRO A 249 -26.15 -16.78 29.84
C PRO A 249 -25.85 -15.34 30.26
N ASP A 250 -24.60 -15.02 30.58
CA ASP A 250 -24.18 -13.68 31.02
C ASP A 250 -23.50 -12.87 29.91
N MET A 251 -23.32 -13.44 28.71
CA MET A 251 -22.60 -12.77 27.62
C MET A 251 -23.49 -11.71 26.95
N PRO A 252 -23.02 -10.46 26.78
CA PRO A 252 -23.80 -9.42 26.15
C PRO A 252 -24.03 -9.69 24.65
N PRO A 253 -25.11 -9.18 24.04
CA PRO A 253 -25.50 -9.49 22.65
C PRO A 253 -24.40 -9.23 21.60
N ALA A 254 -23.56 -8.21 21.79
CA ALA A 254 -22.48 -7.88 20.86
C ALA A 254 -21.33 -8.90 20.88
N GLU A 255 -20.99 -9.42 22.05
CA GLU A 255 -19.97 -10.47 22.20
C GLU A 255 -20.50 -11.80 21.66
N LEU A 256 -21.79 -12.08 21.91
CA LEU A 256 -22.45 -13.27 21.39
C LEU A 256 -22.53 -13.26 19.86
N ALA A 257 -22.83 -12.11 19.26
CA ALA A 257 -22.78 -11.92 17.81
C ALA A 257 -21.37 -12.16 17.25
N SER A 258 -20.34 -11.66 17.92
CA SER A 258 -18.94 -11.88 17.51
C SER A 258 -18.55 -13.37 17.57
N LEU A 259 -18.99 -14.09 18.60
CA LEU A 259 -18.79 -15.53 18.73
C LEU A 259 -19.51 -16.31 17.62
N LEU A 260 -20.76 -15.95 17.32
CA LEU A 260 -21.54 -16.58 16.25
C LEU A 260 -20.94 -16.35 14.87
N VAL A 261 -20.45 -15.14 14.58
CA VAL A 261 -19.72 -14.81 13.34
C VAL A 261 -18.44 -15.63 13.22
N LEU A 262 -17.71 -15.84 14.32
CA LEU A 262 -16.53 -16.71 14.34
C LEU A 262 -16.90 -18.15 13.92
N HIS A 263 -18.06 -18.62 14.34
CA HIS A 263 -18.62 -19.93 13.98
C HIS A 263 -19.40 -19.95 12.65
N GLY A 264 -19.34 -18.88 11.86
CA GLY A 264 -19.88 -18.83 10.51
C GLY A 264 -21.37 -18.50 10.43
N VAL A 265 -21.97 -18.00 11.51
CA VAL A 265 -23.35 -17.52 11.54
C VAL A 265 -23.33 -15.99 11.40
N PRO A 266 -23.74 -15.44 10.24
CA PRO A 266 -23.67 -14.00 9.99
C PRO A 266 -24.82 -13.26 10.69
N VAL A 267 -24.65 -12.93 11.96
CA VAL A 267 -25.62 -12.13 12.75
C VAL A 267 -24.95 -10.87 13.28
N ASP A 268 -25.74 -9.79 13.37
CA ASP A 268 -25.30 -8.54 13.99
C ASP A 268 -25.81 -8.44 15.45
N PRO A 269 -25.20 -7.58 16.29
CA PRO A 269 -25.61 -7.43 17.70
C PRO A 269 -27.08 -7.08 17.90
N VAL A 270 -27.70 -6.34 16.97
CA VAL A 270 -29.11 -5.93 17.04
C VAL A 270 -30.01 -7.12 16.75
N GLN A 271 -29.67 -7.94 15.77
CA GLN A 271 -30.38 -9.20 15.48
C GLN A 271 -30.34 -10.16 16.66
N VAL A 272 -29.18 -10.28 17.32
CA VAL A 272 -29.04 -11.09 18.54
C VAL A 272 -29.92 -10.54 19.66
N ALA A 273 -29.85 -9.23 19.93
CA ALA A 273 -30.68 -8.58 20.95
C ALA A 273 -32.19 -8.76 20.67
N LEU A 274 -32.61 -8.63 19.41
CA LEU A 274 -34.00 -8.82 18.98
C LEU A 274 -34.49 -10.25 19.21
N VAL A 275 -33.66 -11.25 18.91
CA VAL A 275 -33.98 -12.67 19.15
C VAL A 275 -34.08 -12.98 20.64
N LEU A 276 -33.25 -12.34 21.46
CA LEU A 276 -33.25 -12.50 22.92
C LEU A 276 -34.33 -11.66 23.62
N GLY A 277 -35.01 -10.76 22.90
CA GLY A 277 -35.96 -9.82 23.49
C GLY A 277 -35.30 -8.78 24.40
N GLU A 278 -34.00 -8.55 24.22
CA GLU A 278 -33.22 -7.57 24.96
C GLU A 278 -33.16 -6.25 24.17
N GLN A 279 -33.26 -5.12 24.87
CA GLN A 279 -33.06 -3.81 24.26
C GLN A 279 -31.55 -3.56 24.16
N PRO A 280 -30.99 -3.33 22.96
CA PRO A 280 -29.56 -3.10 22.81
C PRO A 280 -29.16 -1.80 23.52
N ASP A 281 -27.95 -1.79 24.11
CA ASP A 281 -27.42 -0.61 24.77
C ASP A 281 -27.34 0.57 23.79
N GLU A 282 -27.98 1.68 24.16
CA GLU A 282 -27.87 2.93 23.44
C GLU A 282 -26.51 3.57 23.76
N TYR A 283 -25.76 3.95 22.73
CA TYR A 283 -24.53 4.71 22.91
C TYR A 283 -24.59 6.00 22.10
N GLU A 284 -24.24 7.11 22.75
CA GLU A 284 -24.06 8.38 22.06
C GLU A 284 -22.77 8.34 21.25
N VAL A 285 -22.91 8.36 19.93
CA VAL A 285 -21.76 8.55 19.03
C VAL A 285 -21.39 10.02 19.05
N HIS A 286 -20.43 10.38 19.91
CA HIS A 286 -19.81 11.69 19.83
C HIS A 286 -18.90 11.74 18.61
N ARG A 287 -19.46 12.19 17.49
CA ARG A 287 -18.68 12.53 16.29
C ARG A 287 -18.14 13.94 16.53
N PRO A 288 -16.82 14.14 16.74
CA PRO A 288 -16.27 15.49 16.78
C PRO A 288 -16.66 16.19 15.49
N ASP A 289 -17.00 17.47 15.55
CA ASP A 289 -17.34 18.28 14.37
C ASP A 289 -16.23 18.10 13.33
N ALA A 290 -16.52 17.27 12.33
CA ALA A 290 -15.61 17.08 11.23
C ALA A 290 -15.57 18.43 10.52
N ALA A 291 -14.40 19.06 10.45
CA ALA A 291 -14.20 20.24 9.62
C ALA A 291 -14.81 19.92 8.26
N ASP A 292 -15.78 20.73 7.81
CA ASP A 292 -16.64 20.50 6.65
C ASP A 292 -15.85 19.85 5.50
N ALA A 293 -15.84 18.52 5.47
CA ALA A 293 -15.27 17.81 4.35
C ALA A 293 -16.16 18.19 3.18
N LEU A 294 -15.57 18.75 2.11
CA LEU A 294 -16.24 19.24 0.90
C LEU A 294 -17.39 18.30 0.52
N GLN A 295 -18.60 18.65 0.94
CA GLN A 295 -19.78 17.86 0.61
C GLN A 295 -19.92 17.95 -0.91
N VAL A 296 -19.84 16.81 -1.59
CA VAL A 296 -19.94 16.73 -3.06
C VAL A 296 -21.31 17.25 -3.54
N SER A 297 -22.30 17.31 -2.64
CA SER A 297 -23.63 17.90 -2.81
C SER A 297 -23.68 19.43 -2.76
N ALA A 298 -22.64 20.12 -2.24
CA ALA A 298 -22.62 21.58 -2.12
C ALA A 298 -21.97 22.30 -3.32
N LEU A 299 -21.37 21.56 -4.26
CA LEU A 299 -20.87 22.15 -5.51
C LEU A 299 -22.04 22.36 -6.46
N GLN A 300 -22.28 23.61 -6.88
CA GLN A 300 -23.28 23.90 -7.92
C GLN A 300 -23.01 23.00 -9.13
N PRO A 301 -24.03 22.32 -9.68
CA PRO A 301 -23.86 21.45 -10.84
C PRO A 301 -23.27 22.26 -12.00
N LEU A 302 -22.02 21.97 -12.34
CA LEU A 302 -21.32 22.66 -13.42
C LEU A 302 -21.85 22.11 -14.75
N THR A 303 -22.74 22.87 -15.39
CA THR A 303 -23.24 22.53 -16.73
C THR A 303 -22.10 22.58 -17.75
N VAL A 304 -22.24 21.87 -18.88
CA VAL A 304 -21.26 21.92 -19.98
C VAL A 304 -21.06 23.36 -20.48
N GLU A 305 -22.12 24.17 -20.48
CA GLU A 305 -22.05 25.60 -20.80
C GLU A 305 -21.21 26.37 -19.78
N ALA A 306 -21.39 26.13 -18.47
CA ALA A 306 -20.59 26.77 -17.42
C ALA A 306 -19.10 26.39 -17.52
N ALA A 307 -18.80 25.13 -17.87
CA ALA A 307 -17.42 24.67 -18.09
C ALA A 307 -16.76 25.39 -19.28
N VAL A 308 -17.51 25.65 -20.36
CA VAL A 308 -17.03 26.42 -21.52
C VAL A 308 -16.79 27.88 -21.17
N VAL A 309 -17.72 28.53 -20.46
CA VAL A 309 -17.59 29.93 -20.04
C VAL A 309 -16.40 30.11 -19.08
N GLN A 310 -16.22 29.18 -18.14
CA GLN A 310 -15.06 29.18 -17.25
C GLN A 310 -13.75 29.05 -18.03
N ALA A 311 -13.66 28.10 -18.97
CA ALA A 311 -12.47 27.92 -19.79
C ALA A 311 -12.15 29.17 -20.63
N ALA A 312 -13.16 29.84 -21.18
CA ALA A 312 -12.96 31.11 -21.90
C ALA A 312 -12.45 32.22 -20.97
N SER A 313 -12.98 32.31 -19.74
CA SER A 313 -12.50 33.32 -18.76
C SER A 313 -11.04 33.10 -18.34
N VAL A 314 -10.58 31.84 -18.28
CA VAL A 314 -9.19 31.49 -17.93
C VAL A 314 -8.22 31.76 -19.07
N LEU A 315 -8.63 31.47 -20.31
CA LEU A 315 -7.78 31.65 -21.49
C LEU A 315 -7.74 33.10 -22.00
N GLY A 316 -8.70 33.93 -21.59
CA GLY A 316 -8.79 35.34 -21.95
C GLY A 316 -9.72 35.62 -23.15
N PRO A 317 -10.03 36.91 -23.41
CA PRO A 317 -11.06 37.32 -24.37
C PRO A 317 -10.73 36.99 -25.83
N ASP A 318 -9.44 36.83 -26.16
CA ASP A 318 -8.96 36.55 -27.52
C ASP A 318 -8.83 35.05 -27.85
N ALA A 319 -9.19 34.18 -26.89
CA ALA A 319 -9.05 32.73 -27.04
C ALA A 319 -9.93 32.18 -28.17
N LYS A 320 -9.35 31.34 -29.04
CA LYS A 320 -10.10 30.73 -30.13
C LYS A 320 -11.01 29.62 -29.61
N ALA A 321 -12.15 29.40 -30.27
CA ALA A 321 -13.11 28.35 -29.89
C ALA A 321 -12.48 26.95 -29.78
N ARG A 322 -11.48 26.66 -30.63
CA ARG A 322 -10.69 25.43 -30.58
C ARG A 322 -9.85 25.30 -29.31
N GLU A 323 -9.17 26.36 -28.90
CA GLU A 323 -8.32 26.38 -27.70
C GLU A 323 -9.16 26.16 -26.43
N ILE A 324 -10.35 26.76 -26.41
CA ILE A 324 -11.33 26.57 -25.33
C ILE A 324 -11.82 25.12 -25.29
N ALA A 325 -12.15 24.51 -26.44
CA ALA A 325 -12.56 23.11 -26.50
C ALA A 325 -11.47 22.15 -26.02
N GLU A 326 -10.21 22.38 -26.44
CA GLU A 326 -9.05 21.58 -26.00
C GLU A 326 -8.79 21.75 -24.48
N HIS A 327 -8.97 22.96 -23.94
CA HIS A 327 -8.82 23.22 -22.52
C HIS A 327 -9.89 22.49 -21.69
N VAL A 328 -11.15 22.51 -22.13
CA VAL A 328 -12.26 21.79 -21.50
C VAL A 328 -12.05 20.28 -21.56
N ALA A 329 -11.59 19.74 -22.69
CA ALA A 329 -11.27 18.32 -22.83
C ALA A 329 -10.15 17.88 -21.88
N ARG A 330 -9.09 18.68 -21.74
CA ARG A 330 -7.93 18.36 -20.89
C ARG A 330 -8.24 18.44 -19.40
N HIS A 331 -8.94 19.48 -18.95
CA HIS A 331 -9.12 19.75 -17.52
C HIS A 331 -10.44 19.22 -16.95
N ARG A 332 -11.46 19.04 -17.79
CA ARG A 332 -12.80 18.58 -17.38
C ARG A 332 -13.21 17.25 -18.01
N ARG A 333 -12.40 16.69 -18.93
CA ARG A 333 -12.71 15.44 -19.66
C ARG A 333 -14.04 15.50 -20.43
N LEU A 334 -14.45 16.70 -20.85
CA LEU A 334 -15.65 16.92 -21.65
C LEU A 334 -15.26 17.21 -23.10
N VAL A 335 -15.80 16.43 -24.04
CA VAL A 335 -15.58 16.64 -25.48
C VAL A 335 -16.67 17.56 -26.00
N VAL A 336 -16.29 18.79 -26.36
CA VAL A 336 -17.20 19.80 -26.92
C VAL A 336 -16.73 20.23 -28.31
N THR A 337 -17.67 20.48 -29.22
CA THR A 337 -17.35 20.94 -30.58
C THR A 337 -17.14 22.46 -30.60
N GLU A 338 -16.36 22.96 -31.57
CA GLU A 338 -16.16 24.43 -31.72
C GLU A 338 -17.48 25.19 -31.93
N ASN A 339 -18.44 24.58 -32.65
CA ASN A 339 -19.76 25.16 -32.87
C ASN A 339 -20.53 25.29 -31.55
N TYR A 340 -20.41 24.28 -30.67
CA TYR A 340 -21.01 24.34 -29.34
C TYR A 340 -20.36 25.43 -28.48
N VAL A 341 -19.04 25.55 -28.50
CA VAL A 341 -18.31 26.60 -27.78
C VAL A 341 -18.78 27.99 -28.21
N ARG A 342 -18.86 28.26 -29.52
CA ARG A 342 -19.35 29.56 -30.03
C ARG A 342 -20.79 29.84 -29.61
N THR A 343 -21.64 28.82 -29.64
CA THR A 343 -23.05 28.94 -29.24
C THR A 343 -23.18 29.22 -27.75
N ALA A 344 -22.43 28.50 -26.91
CA ALA A 344 -22.39 28.70 -25.46
C ALA A 344 -21.92 30.12 -25.09
N LEU A 345 -20.83 30.60 -25.71
CA LEU A 345 -20.33 31.96 -25.47
C LEU A 345 -21.32 33.04 -25.95
N SER A 346 -21.98 32.83 -27.09
CA SER A 346 -23.02 33.74 -27.59
C SER A 346 -24.22 33.82 -26.64
N ARG A 347 -24.63 32.68 -26.06
CA ARG A 347 -25.73 32.63 -25.08
C ARG A 347 -25.33 33.30 -23.76
N ALA A 348 -24.13 33.01 -23.27
CA ALA A 348 -23.60 33.63 -22.06
C ALA A 348 -23.51 35.17 -22.19
N ALA A 349 -23.07 35.67 -23.35
CA ALA A 349 -23.01 37.12 -23.61
C ALA A 349 -24.39 37.80 -23.67
N LYS A 350 -25.46 37.05 -23.95
CA LYS A 350 -26.84 37.55 -24.00
C LYS A 350 -27.58 37.43 -22.67
N LYS A 351 -27.01 36.73 -21.68
CA LYS A 351 -27.65 36.52 -20.39
C LYS A 351 -27.58 37.83 -19.57
N PRO A 352 -28.70 38.44 -19.17
CA PRO A 352 -28.67 39.64 -18.34
C PRO A 352 -28.00 39.33 -17.00
N GLN A 353 -26.99 40.11 -16.62
CA GLN A 353 -26.33 40.02 -15.32
C GLN A 353 -27.35 40.36 -14.22
N GLY A 354 -27.92 39.37 -13.55
CA GLY A 354 -28.78 39.59 -12.38
C GLY A 354 -29.93 38.64 -12.14
N GLU A 355 -30.13 37.58 -12.92
CA GLU A 355 -31.19 36.61 -12.62
C GLU A 355 -30.81 35.76 -11.41
N ALA A 356 -31.51 35.99 -10.29
CA ALA A 356 -31.31 35.29 -9.02
C ALA A 356 -31.44 33.77 -9.20
N PRO A 357 -30.67 32.96 -8.45
CA PRO A 357 -30.76 31.50 -8.53
C PRO A 357 -32.20 31.06 -8.27
N ALA A 358 -32.71 30.18 -9.13
CA ALA A 358 -34.05 29.61 -8.98
C ALA A 358 -34.20 29.01 -7.59
N LYS A 359 -35.27 29.40 -6.88
CA LYS A 359 -35.62 28.81 -5.58
C LYS A 359 -35.74 27.29 -5.75
N PRO A 360 -35.13 26.48 -4.87
CA PRO A 360 -35.29 25.03 -4.91
C PRO A 360 -36.79 24.70 -4.77
N MET A 361 -37.28 23.81 -5.63
CA MET A 361 -38.66 23.35 -5.53
C MET A 361 -38.80 22.49 -4.29
N GLU A 362 -39.39 23.06 -3.24
CA GLU A 362 -39.97 22.31 -2.13
C GLU A 362 -41.25 21.63 -2.62
N GLY A 363 -41.10 20.42 -3.16
CA GLY A 363 -42.21 19.58 -3.60
C GLY A 363 -41.95 18.15 -3.17
N GLY A 364 -42.61 17.76 -2.07
CA GLY A 364 -42.45 16.46 -1.44
C GLY A 364 -42.99 15.30 -2.27
N TYR A 365 -42.37 14.14 -2.08
CA TYR A 365 -43.04 12.86 -2.23
C TYR A 365 -43.28 12.33 -0.82
N ALA A 366 -44.55 12.38 -0.41
CA ALA A 366 -45.10 11.59 0.67
C ALA A 366 -45.49 10.21 0.15
#